data_AF-A0A962G424-F1
#
_entry.id   AF-A0A962G424-F1
#
_cell.length_a   1.000
_cell.length_b   1.000
_cell.length_c   1.000
_cell.angle_alpha   90.00
_cell.angle_beta   90.00
_cell.angle_gamma   90.00
#
_symmetry.space_group_name_H-M   'P 1'
#
loop_
_entity.id
_entity.type
_entity.pdbx_description
1 polymer ?
#
loop_
_entity_poly.entity_id
_entity_poly.type
_entity_poly.pdbx_seq_one_letter_code
_entity_poly.pdbx_strand_id
1 'polypeptide(L)'
;MNPSGPQLIDIHAPSAPSWWPPAPGWWLVVVVVLVLVALLLRTLRRRARYNATRRVFASELDSLCARHPANQQNAARVAGLAVLLRRIACHHQPAARALQGEAWLRYLDGKLADRPFSTGVGRLLLDAPYRPQVSTNDADALFTLVRSQLARWARPAHV
;
A
#
# COMPACT_ATOMS: atom_id res chain seq x y z
N MET A 1 -16.06 75.19 -56.09
CA MET A 1 -14.80 74.45 -55.99
C MET A 1 -14.26 74.54 -54.57
N ASN A 2 -14.53 73.52 -53.77
CA ASN A 2 -13.52 72.73 -53.09
C ASN A 2 -14.06 71.30 -53.16
N PRO A 3 -13.30 70.33 -53.69
CA PRO A 3 -13.82 69.00 -53.95
C PRO A 3 -14.19 68.37 -52.61
N SER A 4 -15.43 67.86 -52.50
CA SER A 4 -15.86 67.03 -51.38
C SER A 4 -14.89 65.85 -51.30
N GLY A 5 -13.89 65.96 -50.42
CA GLY A 5 -12.88 64.93 -50.24
C GLY A 5 -13.56 63.61 -49.85
N PRO A 6 -12.99 62.46 -50.26
CA PRO A 6 -13.59 61.16 -49.97
C PRO A 6 -13.81 61.03 -48.46
N GLN A 7 -15.07 60.83 -48.06
CA GLN A 7 -15.39 60.54 -46.66
C GLN A 7 -14.74 59.22 -46.31
N LEU A 8 -13.78 59.25 -45.37
CA LEU A 8 -13.21 58.03 -44.81
C LEU A 8 -14.33 57.30 -44.09
N ILE A 9 -14.75 56.16 -44.66
CA ILE A 9 -15.60 55.20 -43.97
C ILE A 9 -14.76 54.63 -42.83
N ASP A 10 -15.27 54.80 -41.62
CA ASP A 10 -14.67 54.29 -40.40
C ASP A 10 -14.53 52.77 -40.50
N ILE A 11 -13.27 52.30 -40.55
CA ILE A 11 -12.96 50.88 -40.64
C ILE A 11 -13.33 50.29 -39.28
N HIS A 12 -14.47 49.61 -39.24
CA HIS A 12 -14.84 48.80 -38.09
C HIS A 12 -13.78 47.70 -37.95
N ALA A 13 -12.90 47.84 -36.96
CA ALA A 13 -12.04 46.73 -36.58
C ALA A 13 -12.95 45.54 -36.22
N PRO A 14 -12.68 44.33 -36.75
CA PRO A 14 -13.49 43.18 -36.38
C PRO A 14 -13.42 43.05 -34.86
N SER A 15 -14.59 43.02 -34.21
CA SER A 15 -14.69 42.70 -32.79
C SER A 15 -13.83 41.45 -32.53
N ALA A 16 -12.95 41.55 -31.53
CA ALA A 16 -11.99 40.50 -31.22
C ALA A 16 -12.69 39.14 -31.25
N PRO A 17 -12.11 38.11 -31.90
CA PRO A 17 -12.77 36.83 -32.07
C PRO A 17 -13.22 36.36 -30.69
N SER A 18 -14.54 36.28 -30.51
CA SER A 18 -15.13 35.66 -29.34
C SER A 18 -14.49 34.29 -29.23
N TRP A 19 -13.71 34.08 -28.17
CA TRP A 19 -12.95 32.86 -27.85
C TRP A 19 -13.85 31.65 -27.56
N TRP A 20 -15.02 31.61 -28.19
CA TRP A 20 -16.19 30.84 -27.87
C TRP A 20 -16.83 30.33 -29.18
N PRO A 21 -17.20 29.05 -29.29
CA PRO A 21 -16.99 27.98 -28.33
C PRO A 21 -15.57 27.40 -28.50
N PRO A 22 -14.92 26.91 -27.44
CA PRO A 22 -13.76 26.05 -27.61
C PRO A 22 -14.18 24.93 -28.56
N ALA A 23 -13.45 24.77 -29.67
CA ALA A 23 -13.75 23.76 -30.68
C ALA A 23 -14.04 22.42 -29.99
N PRO A 24 -15.03 21.63 -30.45
CA PRO A 24 -15.57 20.47 -29.71
C PRO A 24 -14.52 19.44 -29.26
N GLY A 25 -13.30 19.47 -29.81
CA GLY A 25 -12.15 18.67 -29.35
C GLY A 25 -11.64 18.99 -27.93
N TRP A 26 -11.94 20.16 -27.36
CA TRP A 26 -11.57 20.46 -25.96
C TRP A 26 -12.33 19.61 -24.95
N TRP A 27 -13.56 19.20 -25.28
CA TRP A 27 -14.30 18.24 -24.44
C TRP A 27 -13.55 16.92 -24.33
N LEU A 28 -12.88 16.48 -25.40
CA LEU A 28 -12.05 15.28 -25.38
C LEU A 28 -10.88 15.45 -24.41
N VAL A 29 -10.21 16.61 -24.42
CA VAL A 29 -9.14 16.96 -23.46
C VAL A 29 -9.66 16.94 -22.03
N VAL A 30 -10.82 17.57 -21.77
CA VAL A 30 -11.44 17.60 -20.43
C VAL A 30 -11.78 16.18 -19.96
N VAL A 31 -12.34 15.33 -20.82
CA VAL A 31 -12.63 13.93 -20.52
C VAL A 31 -11.34 13.16 -20.20
N VAL A 32 -10.29 13.33 -21.00
CA VAL A 32 -8.99 12.68 -20.76
C VAL A 32 -8.40 13.12 -19.42
N VAL A 33 -8.42 14.42 -19.12
CA VAL A 33 -7.94 14.96 -17.84
C VAL A 33 -8.75 14.39 -16.68
N LEU A 34 -10.09 14.33 -16.80
CA LEU A 34 -10.95 13.73 -15.77
C LEU A 34 -10.63 12.24 -15.54
N VAL A 35 -10.40 11.47 -16.60
CA VAL A 35 -10.02 10.06 -16.50
C VAL A 35 -8.66 9.93 -15.79
N LEU A 36 -7.67 10.73 -16.17
CA LEU A 36 -6.35 10.73 -15.53
C LEU A 36 -6.44 11.09 -14.04
N VAL A 37 -7.20 12.12 -13.69
CA VAL A 37 -7.44 12.51 -12.29
C VAL A 37 -8.16 11.39 -11.54
N ALA A 38 -9.18 10.76 -12.13
CA ALA A 38 -9.88 9.65 -11.49
C ALA A 38 -8.96 8.44 -11.25
N LEU A 39 -8.10 8.10 -12.21
CA LEU A 39 -7.10 7.05 -12.08
C LEU A 39 -6.06 7.39 -11.01
N LEU A 40 -5.58 8.63 -10.98
CA LEU A 40 -4.65 9.12 -9.97
C LEU A 40 -5.28 9.08 -8.57
N LEU A 41 -6.49 9.58 -8.40
CA LEU A 41 -7.20 9.52 -7.12
C LEU A 41 -7.47 8.07 -6.67
N ARG A 42 -7.82 7.18 -7.61
CA ARG A 42 -8.04 5.76 -7.32
C ARG A 42 -6.75 5.07 -6.87
N THR A 43 -5.63 5.33 -7.53
CA THR A 43 -4.33 4.76 -7.16
C THR A 43 -3.82 5.33 -5.83
N LEU A 44 -3.97 6.63 -5.61
CA LEU A 44 -3.64 7.30 -4.35
C LEU A 44 -4.50 6.78 -3.19
N ARG A 45 -5.83 6.65 -3.36
CA ARG A 45 -6.73 6.09 -2.33
C ARG A 45 -6.39 4.64 -2.00
N ARG A 46 -6.10 3.83 -3.03
CA ARG A 46 -5.64 2.44 -2.82
C ARG A 46 -4.35 2.46 -2.00
N ARG A 47 -3.33 3.21 -2.42
CA ARG A 47 -2.05 3.35 -1.70
C ARG A 47 -2.24 3.84 -0.25
N ALA A 48 -3.10 4.84 -0.03
CA ALA A 48 -3.37 5.40 1.29
C ALA A 48 -4.01 4.35 2.22
N ARG A 49 -4.99 3.58 1.73
CA ARG A 49 -5.58 2.47 2.49
C ARG A 49 -4.53 1.43 2.87
N TYR A 50 -3.68 1.01 1.93
CA TYR A 50 -2.58 0.08 2.24
C TYR A 50 -1.58 0.66 3.26
N ASN A 51 -1.24 1.94 3.15
CA ASN A 51 -0.31 2.59 4.08
C ASN A 51 -0.89 2.81 5.48
N ALA A 52 -2.19 3.09 5.60
CA ALA A 52 -2.86 3.26 6.88
C ALA A 52 -2.89 1.94 7.67
N THR A 53 -3.30 0.85 7.00
CA THR A 53 -3.25 -0.50 7.54
C THR A 53 -1.83 -0.88 8.01
N ARG A 54 -0.79 -0.47 7.27
CA ARG A 54 0.60 -0.70 7.64
C ARG A 54 1.04 0.03 8.91
N ARG A 55 0.63 1.28 9.09
CA ARG A 55 0.99 2.04 10.30
C ARG A 55 0.44 1.39 11.55
N VAL A 56 -0.78 0.87 11.48
CA VAL A 56 -1.41 0.12 12.57
C VAL A 56 -0.58 -1.12 12.89
N PHE A 57 -0.25 -1.95 11.90
CA PHE A 57 0.51 -3.18 12.14
C PHE A 57 1.96 -2.94 12.60
N ALA A 58 2.62 -1.90 12.10
CA ALA A 58 3.95 -1.51 12.58
C ALA A 58 3.90 -1.05 14.04
N SER A 59 2.91 -0.22 14.40
CA SER A 59 2.74 0.24 15.78
C SER A 59 2.41 -0.91 16.74
N GLU A 60 1.66 -1.92 16.27
CA GLU A 60 1.30 -3.11 17.06
C GLU A 60 2.54 -4.03 17.26
N LEU A 61 3.41 -4.14 16.26
CA LEU A 61 4.73 -4.78 16.37
C LEU A 61 5.63 -4.07 17.39
N ASP A 62 5.72 -2.75 17.32
CA ASP A 62 6.53 -1.95 18.26
C ASP A 62 5.97 -2.06 19.69
N SER A 63 4.63 -2.10 19.83
CA SER A 63 3.96 -2.31 21.12
C SER A 63 4.28 -3.69 21.72
N LEU A 64 4.36 -4.73 20.89
CA LEU A 64 4.74 -6.08 21.33
C LEU A 64 6.19 -6.14 21.82
N CYS A 65 7.09 -5.38 21.19
CA CYS A 65 8.47 -5.22 21.66
C CYS A 65 8.54 -4.47 23.00
N ALA A 66 7.75 -3.41 23.16
CA ALA A 66 7.75 -2.59 24.37
C ALA A 66 7.14 -3.32 25.59
N ARG A 67 6.11 -4.15 25.38
CA ARG A 67 5.40 -4.86 26.47
C ARG A 67 6.17 -6.07 27.02
N HIS A 68 7.09 -6.63 26.25
CA HIS A 68 7.77 -7.88 26.59
C HIS A 68 9.28 -7.73 26.39
N PRO A 69 10.00 -7.15 27.37
CA PRO A 69 11.46 -7.09 27.33
C PRO A 69 12.05 -8.51 27.24
N ALA A 70 13.14 -8.64 26.48
CA ALA A 70 13.80 -9.89 26.18
C ALA A 70 14.26 -10.60 27.47
N ASN A 71 13.63 -11.74 27.79
CA ASN A 71 14.12 -12.87 28.62
C ASN A 71 12.98 -13.67 29.25
N GLN A 72 11.84 -13.03 29.58
CA GLN A 72 10.85 -13.69 30.46
C GLN A 72 9.56 -14.11 29.73
N GLN A 73 9.29 -13.57 28.54
CA GLN A 73 8.02 -13.76 27.81
C GLN A 73 8.23 -13.95 26.29
N ASN A 74 9.31 -14.61 25.87
CA ASN A 74 9.59 -14.86 24.45
C ASN A 74 8.48 -15.67 23.76
N ALA A 75 7.92 -16.68 24.43
CA ALA A 75 6.79 -17.45 23.89
C ALA A 75 5.56 -16.57 23.63
N ALA A 76 5.23 -15.66 24.56
CA ALA A 76 4.13 -14.71 24.40
C ALA A 76 4.37 -13.72 23.24
N ARG A 77 5.63 -13.27 23.07
CA ARG A 77 6.01 -12.42 21.93
C ARG A 77 5.79 -13.14 20.59
N VAL A 78 6.26 -14.38 20.48
CA VAL A 78 6.11 -15.19 19.26
C VAL A 78 4.62 -15.49 18.97
N ALA A 79 3.83 -15.79 20.00
CA ALA A 79 2.39 -15.96 19.85
C ALA A 79 1.70 -14.67 19.37
N GLY A 80 2.08 -13.52 19.91
CA GLY A 80 1.60 -12.21 19.46
C GLY A 80 1.95 -11.93 17.99
N LEU A 81 3.17 -12.28 17.56
CA LEU A 81 3.56 -12.21 16.15
C LEU A 81 2.69 -13.11 15.26
N ALA A 82 2.44 -14.35 15.66
CA ALA A 82 1.63 -15.29 14.88
C ALA A 82 0.20 -14.76 14.69
N VAL A 83 -0.42 -14.21 15.74
CA VAL A 83 -1.75 -13.60 15.67
C VAL A 83 -1.75 -12.39 14.74
N LEU A 84 -0.76 -11.50 14.86
CA LEU A 84 -0.63 -10.31 14.02
C LEU A 84 -0.47 -10.69 12.53
N LEU A 85 0.44 -11.62 12.22
CA LEU A 85 0.63 -12.15 10.86
C LEU A 85 -0.65 -12.78 10.32
N ARG A 86 -1.38 -13.53 11.14
CA ARG A 86 -2.64 -14.15 10.73
C ARG A 86 -3.71 -13.12 10.42
N ARG A 87 -3.80 -12.04 11.21
CA ARG A 87 -4.71 -10.92 10.96
C ARG A 87 -4.36 -10.17 9.68
N ILE A 88 -3.07 -9.93 9.43
CA ILE A 88 -2.58 -9.31 8.18
C ILE A 88 -2.93 -10.21 6.98
N ALA A 89 -2.63 -11.51 7.07
CA ALA A 89 -2.93 -12.48 6.01
C ALA A 89 -4.42 -12.48 5.64
N CYS A 90 -5.31 -12.53 6.63
CA CYS A 90 -6.76 -12.50 6.42
C CYS A 90 -7.25 -11.14 5.86
N HIS A 91 -6.62 -10.04 6.26
CA HIS A 91 -6.95 -8.71 5.75
C HIS A 91 -6.57 -8.56 4.26
N HIS A 92 -5.45 -9.15 3.85
CA HIS A 92 -5.01 -9.12 2.45
C HIS A 92 -5.76 -10.12 1.57
N GLN A 93 -6.02 -11.33 2.07
CA GLN A 93 -6.73 -12.36 1.33
C GLN A 93 -7.69 -13.11 2.27
N PRO A 94 -9.03 -12.97 2.09
CA PRO A 94 -10.01 -13.67 2.92
C PRO A 94 -9.83 -15.19 2.92
N ALA A 95 -9.39 -15.77 1.80
CA ALA A 95 -9.10 -17.20 1.66
C ALA A 95 -7.95 -17.68 2.56
N ALA A 96 -7.08 -16.79 3.05
CA ALA A 96 -6.01 -17.14 3.98
C ALA A 96 -6.54 -17.67 5.33
N ARG A 97 -7.82 -17.42 5.65
CA ARG A 97 -8.47 -17.93 6.86
C ARG A 97 -8.56 -19.46 6.90
N ALA A 98 -8.65 -20.10 5.74
CA ALA A 98 -8.69 -21.56 5.60
C ALA A 98 -7.30 -22.21 5.68
N LEU A 99 -6.22 -21.43 5.55
CA LEU A 99 -4.85 -21.96 5.56
C LEU A 99 -4.42 -22.26 7.00
N GLN A 100 -3.93 -23.46 7.27
CA GLN A 100 -3.41 -23.88 8.56
C GLN A 100 -2.05 -24.58 8.39
N GLY A 101 -1.26 -24.62 9.46
CA GLY A 101 0.03 -25.32 9.46
C GLY A 101 0.98 -24.84 8.37
N GLU A 102 1.60 -25.80 7.68
CA GLU A 102 2.54 -25.56 6.58
C GLU A 102 1.92 -24.82 5.38
N ALA A 103 0.61 -24.95 5.15
CA ALA A 103 -0.05 -24.21 4.07
C ALA A 103 -0.09 -22.71 4.37
N TRP A 104 -0.19 -22.32 5.64
CA TRP A 104 -0.11 -20.94 6.07
C TRP A 104 1.32 -20.39 5.99
N LEU A 105 2.32 -21.16 6.41
CA LEU A 105 3.73 -20.75 6.28
C LEU A 105 4.14 -20.55 4.81
N ARG A 106 3.74 -21.46 3.91
CA ARG A 106 3.96 -21.30 2.46
C ARG A 106 3.29 -20.06 1.88
N TYR A 107 2.13 -19.69 2.40
CA TYR A 107 1.48 -18.43 2.02
C TYR A 107 2.27 -17.21 2.49
N LEU A 108 2.81 -17.24 3.70
CA LEU A 108 3.67 -16.16 4.23
C LEU A 108 4.98 -16.03 3.44
N ASP A 109 5.54 -17.16 3.01
CA ASP A 109 6.69 -17.19 2.11
C ASP A 109 6.35 -16.56 0.76
N GLY A 110 5.18 -16.84 0.18
CA GLY A 110 4.74 -16.22 -1.07
C GLY A 110 5.78 -16.35 -2.19
N LYS A 111 6.49 -15.25 -2.51
CA LYS A 111 7.58 -15.19 -3.50
C LYS A 111 9.00 -15.18 -2.90
N LEU A 112 9.16 -15.51 -1.62
CA LEU A 112 10.49 -15.58 -1.00
C LEU A 112 11.24 -16.80 -1.55
N ALA A 113 12.39 -16.55 -2.16
CA ALA A 113 13.26 -17.60 -2.68
C ALA A 113 13.68 -18.58 -1.57
N ASP A 114 14.06 -18.05 -0.41
CA ASP A 114 14.60 -18.84 0.71
C ASP A 114 13.54 -19.44 1.65
N ARG A 115 12.25 -19.17 1.38
CA ARG A 115 11.11 -19.67 2.17
C ARG A 115 11.35 -19.72 3.69
N PRO A 116 11.76 -18.59 4.30
CA PRO A 116 12.23 -18.58 5.69
C PRO A 116 11.11 -18.84 6.70
N PHE A 117 9.84 -18.74 6.31
CA PHE A 117 8.71 -19.09 7.16
C PHE A 117 8.48 -20.60 7.19
N SER A 118 8.46 -21.30 6.06
CA SER A 118 8.26 -22.76 6.02
C SER A 118 9.51 -23.57 6.34
N THR A 119 10.70 -23.08 5.99
CA THR A 119 11.96 -23.86 6.12
C THR A 119 12.88 -23.35 7.23
N GLY A 120 12.61 -22.16 7.79
CA GLY A 120 13.48 -21.49 8.74
C GLY A 120 12.83 -21.20 10.08
N VAL A 121 13.25 -20.09 10.69
CA VAL A 121 12.82 -19.64 12.02
C VAL A 121 11.30 -19.37 12.12
N GLY A 122 10.62 -19.15 11.00
CA GLY A 122 9.17 -18.93 11.00
C GLY A 122 8.33 -20.16 11.33
N ARG A 123 8.91 -21.37 11.35
CA ARG A 123 8.21 -22.57 11.85
C ARG A 123 7.84 -22.45 13.32
N LEU A 124 8.58 -21.63 14.08
CA LEU A 124 8.27 -21.31 15.47
C LEU A 124 6.88 -20.67 15.64
N LEU A 125 6.30 -20.09 14.58
CA LEU A 125 4.95 -19.54 14.61
C LEU A 125 3.88 -20.64 14.71
N LEU A 126 4.15 -21.86 14.24
CA LEU A 126 3.23 -23.00 14.38
C LEU A 126 3.28 -23.58 15.80
N ASP A 127 4.49 -23.65 16.35
CA ASP A 127 4.72 -24.23 17.67
C ASP A 127 4.50 -23.22 18.80
N ALA A 128 4.24 -21.95 18.47
CA ALA A 128 4.12 -20.85 19.44
C ALA A 128 3.16 -21.11 20.62
N PRO A 129 1.97 -21.71 20.43
CA PRO A 129 1.06 -22.03 21.54
C PRO A 129 1.53 -23.24 22.36
N TYR A 130 2.36 -24.10 21.78
CA TYR A 130 2.75 -25.40 22.33
C TYR A 130 4.16 -25.42 22.91
N ARG A 131 4.93 -24.34 22.74
CA ARG A 131 6.33 -24.25 23.18
C ARG A 131 6.46 -23.32 24.39
N PRO A 132 6.72 -23.87 25.60
CA PRO A 132 6.81 -23.06 26.83
C PRO A 132 8.04 -22.15 26.86
N GLN A 133 9.12 -22.57 26.20
CA GLN A 133 10.40 -21.85 26.18
C GLN A 133 10.91 -21.70 24.75
N VAL A 134 11.10 -20.44 24.35
CA VAL A 134 11.70 -20.05 23.08
C VAL A 134 13.00 -19.31 23.38
N SER A 135 14.09 -19.78 22.77
CA SER A 135 15.40 -19.14 22.87
C SER A 135 15.31 -17.67 22.44
N THR A 136 15.97 -16.77 23.16
CA THR A 136 15.95 -15.33 22.85
C THR A 136 16.48 -15.06 21.44
N ASN A 137 17.53 -15.78 21.02
CA ASN A 137 18.09 -15.67 19.67
C ASN A 137 17.08 -16.04 18.57
N ASP A 138 16.33 -17.12 18.76
CA ASP A 138 15.32 -17.58 17.81
C ASP A 138 14.14 -16.61 17.72
N ALA A 139 13.70 -16.08 18.87
CA ALA A 139 12.66 -15.07 18.93
C ALA A 139 13.10 -13.78 18.21
N ASP A 140 14.30 -13.29 18.45
CA ASP A 140 14.79 -12.04 17.83
C ASP A 140 15.06 -12.21 16.32
N ALA A 141 15.54 -13.38 15.90
CA ALA A 141 15.65 -13.74 14.48
C ALA A 141 14.27 -13.75 13.80
N LEU A 142 13.25 -14.30 14.44
CA LEU A 142 11.88 -14.26 13.94
C LEU A 142 11.33 -12.83 13.86
N PHE A 143 11.58 -11.99 14.87
CA PHE A 143 11.17 -10.59 14.83
C PHE A 143 11.79 -9.85 13.64
N THR A 144 13.10 -10.04 13.43
CA THR A 144 13.83 -9.44 12.32
C THR A 144 13.25 -9.90 10.98
N LEU A 145 12.95 -11.20 10.87
CA LEU A 145 12.28 -11.78 9.71
C LEU A 145 10.94 -11.08 9.42
N VAL A 146 10.06 -11.01 10.42
CA VAL A 146 8.72 -10.41 10.29
C VAL A 146 8.80 -8.93 9.92
N ARG A 147 9.72 -8.18 10.53
CA ARG A 147 9.95 -6.76 10.21
C ARG A 147 10.40 -6.57 8.77
N SER A 148 11.31 -7.41 8.29
CA SER A 148 11.78 -7.38 6.89
C SER A 148 10.65 -7.71 5.91
N GLN A 149 9.78 -8.66 6.27
CA GLN A 149 8.64 -9.07 5.46
C GLN A 149 7.56 -7.99 5.41
N LEU A 150 7.27 -7.36 6.56
CA LEU A 150 6.35 -6.23 6.63
C LEU A 150 6.82 -5.06 5.76
N ALA A 151 8.14 -4.77 5.78
CA ALA A 151 8.77 -3.76 4.92
C ALA A 151 8.75 -4.12 3.42
N ARG A 152 8.61 -5.40 3.07
CA ARG A 152 8.47 -5.86 1.68
C ARG A 152 7.03 -5.82 1.18
N TRP A 153 6.07 -6.28 1.97
CA TRP A 153 4.63 -6.09 1.69
C TRP A 153 4.26 -4.61 1.61
N ALA A 154 5.11 -3.77 2.19
CA ALA A 154 5.09 -2.33 2.10
C ALA A 154 5.57 -1.73 0.75
N ARG A 155 6.24 -2.47 -0.12
CA ARG A 155 6.53 -1.93 -1.46
C ARG A 155 5.26 -2.09 -2.29
N PRO A 156 4.66 -1.00 -2.82
CA PRO A 156 3.61 -1.17 -3.81
C PRO A 156 4.21 -2.04 -4.92
N ALA A 157 3.54 -3.14 -5.26
CA ALA A 157 3.90 -3.93 -6.41
C ALA A 157 3.81 -2.99 -7.63
N HIS A 158 4.96 -2.44 -8.01
CA HIS A 158 5.12 -1.74 -9.26
C HIS A 158 5.10 -2.85 -10.32
N VAL A 159 3.90 -3.11 -10.82
CA VAL A 159 3.67 -3.67 -12.15
C VAL A 159 3.44 -2.47 -13.05
#